data_AF-A0A3R7JH42-F1
#
_entry.id   AF-A0A3R7JH42-F1
#
_cell.length_a   1.000
_cell.length_b   1.000
_cell.length_c   1.000
_cell.angle_alpha   90.00
_cell.angle_beta   90.00
_cell.angle_gamma   90.00
#
_symmetry.space_group_name_H-M   'P 1'
#
loop_
_entity.id
_entity.type
_entity.pdbx_description
1 polymer ?
#
loop_
_entity_poly.entity_id
_entity_poly.type
_entity_poly.pdbx_seq_one_letter_code
_entity_poly.pdbx_strand_id
1 'polypeptide(L)'
;MAAKKLTWLITGCSSGFGLSLTRAAQAGGHRVIATSRNPSRTPELVAEIEGKGGKWVQLDVDSPQSGDVITELEKSGDHIDVLVNNAGFSIYAPIETITEEEMRSQMETMYFSPLRLIRAVLPHMRQRRSGVIVNMSSGASLDGIPTMGVYAGAKAGLDALTKILAKEVAPFNIRTLTVILGTFNTNMPNSVVLGKTPLPEDYKGTFTEQVQGLLVSGKIKPNGDKDKAMKALYQVVAGEGVGEGHEAEKLLPLGSDMTPRLKGVQDYLGHALEPVKGSRVYYMHGVLHDWSDEPARKILAMQRDAMTPGYSTLLIHDHIAPRALAHPHTTAYDLTMMVMVAGTERTEAHWEELLRSEGYKVVKIWRSPLAVQGIIEAELA
;
A
#
# COMPACT_ATOMS: atom_id res chain seq x y z
N MET A 1 31.97 10.05 -11.12
CA MET A 1 31.48 9.37 -12.33
C MET A 1 30.30 10.16 -12.85
N ALA A 2 30.12 10.32 -14.17
CA ALA A 2 28.90 10.93 -14.69
C ALA A 2 27.68 10.09 -14.25
N ALA A 3 26.61 10.74 -13.81
CA ALA A 3 25.37 10.04 -13.41
C ALA A 3 24.88 9.15 -14.56
N LYS A 4 24.44 7.92 -14.24
CA LYS A 4 23.97 6.97 -15.26
C LYS A 4 22.73 7.54 -15.96
N LYS A 5 22.81 7.74 -17.27
CA LYS A 5 21.65 8.14 -18.08
C LYS A 5 20.65 6.99 -18.17
N LEU A 6 19.56 7.10 -17.43
CA LEU A 6 18.44 6.14 -17.44
C LEU A 6 17.46 6.40 -18.60
N THR A 7 16.82 5.34 -19.08
CA THR A 7 15.66 5.42 -20.00
C THR A 7 14.35 5.22 -19.24
N TRP A 8 13.45 6.20 -19.36
CA TRP A 8 12.15 6.24 -18.71
C TRP A 8 11.03 5.97 -19.71
N LEU A 9 10.18 4.99 -19.45
CA LEU A 9 8.90 4.81 -20.16
C LEU A 9 7.78 5.30 -19.25
N ILE A 10 7.07 6.36 -19.66
CA ILE A 10 6.02 6.99 -18.85
C ILE A 10 4.68 6.90 -19.59
N THR A 11 3.67 6.30 -18.96
CA THR A 11 2.34 6.18 -19.57
C THR A 11 1.45 7.40 -19.31
N GLY A 12 0.66 7.82 -20.30
CA GLY A 12 -0.31 8.91 -20.12
C GLY A 12 0.31 10.31 -20.00
N CYS A 13 1.15 10.68 -20.97
CA CYS A 13 1.96 11.91 -20.96
C CYS A 13 1.32 13.12 -21.65
N SER A 14 0.07 13.04 -22.10
CA SER A 14 -0.60 14.14 -22.80
C SER A 14 -1.01 15.30 -21.89
N SER A 15 -0.92 15.15 -20.56
CA SER A 15 -1.21 16.21 -19.58
C SER A 15 -0.73 15.83 -18.17
N GLY A 16 -1.01 16.69 -17.18
CA GLY A 16 -0.96 16.36 -15.76
C GLY A 16 0.41 15.91 -15.24
N PHE A 17 0.42 14.90 -14.37
CA PHE A 17 1.63 14.35 -13.77
C PHE A 17 2.56 13.69 -14.79
N GLY A 18 2.02 12.94 -15.75
CA GLY A 18 2.82 12.26 -16.77
C GLY A 18 3.67 13.24 -17.60
N LEU A 19 3.07 14.34 -18.07
CA LEU A 19 3.79 15.39 -18.80
C LEU A 19 4.83 16.09 -17.93
N SER A 20 4.47 16.40 -16.68
CA SER A 20 5.35 17.07 -15.73
C SER A 20 6.58 16.21 -15.38
N LEU A 21 6.38 14.91 -15.13
CA LEU A 21 7.45 13.95 -14.89
C LEU A 21 8.33 13.75 -16.14
N THR A 22 7.72 13.68 -17.32
CA THR A 22 8.44 13.62 -18.60
C THR A 22 9.41 14.78 -18.74
N ARG A 23 8.93 16.01 -18.50
CA ARG A 23 9.77 17.21 -18.54
C ARG A 23 10.86 17.20 -17.46
N ALA A 24 10.53 16.78 -16.24
CA ALA A 24 11.49 16.71 -15.14
C ALA A 24 12.63 15.72 -15.41
N ALA A 25 12.31 14.48 -15.84
CA ALA A 25 13.31 13.47 -16.16
C ALA A 25 14.18 13.89 -17.36
N GLN A 26 13.58 14.49 -18.41
CA GLN A 26 14.32 14.96 -19.57
C GLN A 26 15.25 16.14 -19.22
N ALA A 27 14.80 17.07 -18.37
CA ALA A 27 15.63 18.16 -17.84
C ALA A 27 16.80 17.65 -16.98
N GLY A 28 16.63 16.49 -16.33
CA GLY A 28 17.69 15.75 -15.64
C GLY A 28 18.70 15.04 -16.56
N GLY A 29 18.54 15.15 -17.89
CA GLY A 29 19.45 14.53 -18.86
C GLY A 29 19.14 13.07 -19.18
N HIS A 30 18.03 12.53 -18.68
CA HIS A 30 17.57 11.16 -18.97
C HIS A 30 16.93 11.03 -20.35
N ARG A 31 16.92 9.81 -20.91
CA ARG A 31 16.13 9.50 -22.11
C ARG A 31 14.70 9.23 -21.67
N VAL A 32 13.73 9.87 -22.31
CA VAL A 32 12.31 9.67 -21.99
C VAL A 32 11.56 9.16 -23.22
N ILE A 33 10.76 8.12 -23.00
CA ILE A 33 9.78 7.56 -23.91
C ILE A 33 8.42 7.90 -23.31
N ALA A 34 7.84 9.00 -23.79
CA ALA A 34 6.52 9.46 -23.38
C ALA A 34 5.46 8.69 -24.19
N THR A 35 4.34 8.32 -23.56
CA THR A 35 3.26 7.64 -24.29
C THR A 35 1.90 8.28 -24.11
N SER A 36 1.05 8.16 -25.13
CA SER A 36 -0.35 8.56 -25.08
C SER A 36 -1.18 7.76 -26.08
N ARG A 37 -2.49 7.62 -25.84
CA ARG A 37 -3.41 6.95 -26.76
C ARG A 37 -3.43 7.57 -28.17
N ASN A 38 -3.40 8.90 -28.26
CA ASN A 38 -3.52 9.63 -29.52
C ASN A 38 -2.51 10.79 -29.59
N PRO A 39 -1.23 10.53 -29.93
CA PRO A 39 -0.19 11.57 -30.01
C PRO A 39 -0.55 12.73 -30.95
N SER A 40 -1.32 12.44 -32.01
CA SER A 40 -1.80 13.43 -32.99
C SER A 40 -2.71 14.52 -32.40
N ARG A 41 -3.25 14.33 -31.19
CA ARG A 41 -4.05 15.34 -30.49
C ARG A 41 -3.22 16.41 -29.77
N THR A 42 -1.92 16.19 -29.61
CA THR A 42 -0.99 17.12 -28.95
C THR A 42 0.35 17.20 -29.71
N PRO A 43 0.34 17.54 -31.02
CA PRO A 43 1.54 17.53 -31.86
C PRO A 43 2.64 18.47 -31.34
N GLU A 44 2.27 19.56 -30.68
CA GLU A 44 3.20 20.48 -30.03
C GLU A 44 3.96 19.85 -28.87
N LEU A 45 3.30 19.00 -28.07
CA LEU A 45 3.97 18.27 -26.98
C LEU A 45 4.88 17.17 -27.54
N VAL A 46 4.45 16.48 -28.60
CA VAL A 46 5.29 15.49 -29.29
C VAL A 46 6.57 16.17 -29.78
N ALA A 47 6.44 17.28 -30.51
CA ALA A 47 7.59 18.03 -31.02
C ALA A 47 8.50 18.57 -29.90
N GLU A 48 7.92 19.04 -28.79
CA GLU A 48 8.70 19.48 -27.62
C GLU A 48 9.59 18.36 -27.07
N ILE A 49 9.03 17.17 -26.85
CA ILE A 49 9.74 16.06 -26.22
C ILE A 49 10.76 15.45 -27.18
N GLU A 50 10.40 15.25 -28.45
CA GLU A 50 11.30 14.67 -29.45
C GLU A 50 12.43 15.63 -29.83
N GLY A 51 12.15 16.94 -29.91
CA GLY A 51 13.17 17.97 -30.16
C GLY A 51 14.26 18.05 -29.08
N LYS A 52 13.99 17.51 -27.89
CA LYS A 52 14.94 17.39 -26.77
C LYS A 52 15.55 15.98 -26.65
N GLY A 53 15.42 15.14 -27.69
CA GLY A 53 15.99 13.79 -27.75
C GLY A 53 15.19 12.72 -27.01
N GLY A 54 13.94 13.00 -26.66
CA GLY A 54 12.97 12.00 -26.22
C GLY A 54 12.32 11.26 -27.40
N LYS A 55 11.39 10.36 -27.09
CA LYS A 55 10.55 9.63 -28.06
C LYS A 55 9.10 9.72 -27.62
N TRP A 56 8.17 9.91 -28.54
CA TRP A 56 6.76 9.79 -28.23
C TRP A 56 6.17 8.55 -28.91
N VAL A 57 5.57 7.65 -28.11
CA VAL A 57 5.01 6.39 -28.60
C VAL A 57 3.50 6.39 -28.42
N GLN A 58 2.77 6.01 -29.47
CA GLN A 58 1.35 5.74 -29.36
C GLN A 58 1.16 4.47 -28.52
N LEU A 59 0.43 4.59 -27.42
CA LEU A 59 0.11 3.46 -26.56
C LEU A 59 -1.30 3.59 -26.00
N ASP A 60 -2.13 2.62 -26.32
CA ASP A 60 -3.34 2.34 -25.57
C ASP A 60 -3.04 1.30 -24.50
N VAL A 61 -3.02 1.75 -23.24
CA VAL A 61 -2.68 0.89 -22.11
C VAL A 61 -3.75 -0.14 -21.84
N ASP A 62 -5.00 0.10 -22.25
CA ASP A 62 -6.13 -0.82 -22.06
C ASP A 62 -6.13 -1.95 -23.10
N SER A 63 -5.30 -1.84 -24.14
CA SER A 63 -5.11 -2.93 -25.09
C SER A 63 -4.55 -4.17 -24.39
N PRO A 64 -5.12 -5.38 -24.63
CA PRO A 64 -4.53 -6.62 -24.15
C PRO A 64 -3.08 -6.85 -24.63
N GLN A 65 -2.71 -6.26 -25.76
CA GLN A 65 -1.38 -6.31 -26.38
C GLN A 65 -0.47 -5.14 -25.96
N SER A 66 -0.88 -4.32 -25.01
CA SER A 66 -0.11 -3.13 -24.56
C SER A 66 1.32 -3.46 -24.11
N GLY A 67 1.60 -4.69 -23.68
CA GLY A 67 2.95 -5.16 -23.33
C GLY A 67 3.90 -5.32 -24.52
N ASP A 68 3.39 -5.44 -25.75
CA ASP A 68 4.21 -5.65 -26.95
C ASP A 68 5.12 -4.45 -27.20
N VAL A 69 4.66 -3.23 -26.88
CA VAL A 69 5.45 -2.00 -27.00
C VAL A 69 6.76 -2.08 -26.19
N ILE A 70 6.74 -2.69 -25.01
CA ILE A 70 7.92 -2.84 -24.16
C ILE A 70 8.89 -3.82 -24.81
N THR A 71 8.37 -4.93 -25.32
CA THR A 71 9.16 -5.96 -25.99
C THR A 71 9.83 -5.40 -27.25
N GLU A 72 9.11 -4.60 -28.02
CA GLU A 72 9.62 -3.94 -29.23
C GLU A 72 10.70 -2.90 -28.91
N LEU A 73 10.47 -2.06 -27.90
CA LEU A 73 11.46 -1.07 -27.44
C LEU A 73 12.74 -1.76 -26.94
N GLU A 74 12.61 -2.79 -26.10
CA GLU A 74 13.76 -3.55 -25.60
C GLU A 74 14.54 -4.23 -26.73
N LYS A 75 13.85 -4.77 -27.75
CA LYS A 75 14.47 -5.34 -28.95
C LYS A 75 15.18 -4.30 -29.81
N SER A 76 14.65 -3.08 -29.89
CA SER A 76 15.27 -1.97 -30.64
C SER A 76 16.42 -1.29 -29.89
N GLY A 77 16.78 -1.77 -28.69
CA GLY A 77 17.85 -1.21 -27.86
C GLY A 77 17.40 -0.04 -26.97
N ASP A 78 16.11 0.27 -26.94
CA ASP A 78 15.50 1.21 -25.99
C ASP A 78 15.31 0.49 -24.63
N HIS A 79 16.43 0.13 -23.97
CA HIS A 79 16.38 -0.58 -22.68
C HIS A 79 15.68 0.26 -21.62
N ILE A 80 14.59 -0.25 -21.05
CA ILE A 80 13.78 0.48 -20.08
C ILE A 80 14.39 0.29 -18.69
N ASP A 81 14.96 1.35 -18.13
CA ASP A 81 15.47 1.38 -16.76
C ASP A 81 14.34 1.73 -15.77
N VAL A 82 13.41 2.59 -16.17
CA VAL A 82 12.31 3.07 -15.32
C VAL A 82 10.98 2.94 -16.07
N LEU A 83 10.05 2.14 -15.54
CA LEU A 83 8.66 2.09 -15.99
C LEU A 83 7.79 2.91 -15.03
N VAL A 84 7.07 3.91 -15.53
CA VAL A 84 6.11 4.69 -14.74
C VAL A 84 4.70 4.45 -15.24
N ASN A 85 3.91 3.75 -14.44
CA ASN A 85 2.49 3.53 -14.66
C ASN A 85 1.70 4.74 -14.13
N ASN A 86 1.48 5.73 -14.99
CA ASN A 86 0.78 6.98 -14.67
C ASN A 86 -0.60 7.09 -15.33
N ALA A 87 -0.83 6.44 -16.48
CA ALA A 87 -2.13 6.48 -17.15
C ALA A 87 -3.28 6.09 -16.20
N GLY A 88 -4.35 6.88 -16.23
CA GLY A 88 -5.49 6.71 -15.33
C GLY A 88 -6.49 7.85 -15.48
N PHE A 89 -7.69 7.60 -14.99
CA PHE A 89 -8.77 8.56 -14.88
C PHE A 89 -9.66 8.15 -13.69
N SER A 90 -10.60 9.01 -13.29
CA SER A 90 -11.54 8.71 -12.22
C SER A 90 -12.96 8.98 -12.70
N ILE A 91 -13.85 8.03 -12.47
CA ILE A 91 -15.31 8.22 -12.58
C ILE A 91 -15.86 8.36 -11.17
N TYR A 92 -16.59 9.43 -10.94
CA TYR A 92 -17.21 9.73 -9.65
C TYR A 92 -18.68 9.32 -9.66
N ALA A 93 -18.98 8.28 -8.88
CA ALA A 93 -20.33 7.75 -8.73
C ALA A 93 -20.44 7.00 -7.39
N PRO A 94 -21.56 7.12 -6.64
CA PRO A 94 -21.88 6.17 -5.59
C PRO A 94 -21.76 4.72 -6.06
N ILE A 95 -21.37 3.82 -5.16
CA ILE A 95 -21.08 2.41 -5.48
C ILE A 95 -22.28 1.71 -6.12
N GLU A 96 -23.50 2.02 -5.70
CA GLU A 96 -24.71 1.41 -6.29
C GLU A 96 -25.06 1.92 -7.69
N THR A 97 -24.50 3.06 -8.10
CA THR A 97 -24.86 3.74 -9.35
C THR A 97 -23.82 3.60 -10.46
N ILE A 98 -22.59 3.20 -10.11
CA ILE A 98 -21.56 2.95 -11.10
C ILE A 98 -21.96 1.74 -11.95
N THR A 99 -21.94 1.92 -13.27
CA THR A 99 -22.28 0.83 -14.19
C THR A 99 -21.14 -0.19 -14.30
N GLU A 100 -21.46 -1.42 -14.71
CA GLU A 100 -20.46 -2.48 -14.94
C GLU A 100 -19.36 -2.03 -15.93
N GLU A 101 -19.73 -1.30 -16.98
CA GLU A 101 -18.80 -0.77 -18.00
C GLU A 101 -17.83 0.27 -17.40
N GLU A 102 -18.36 1.20 -16.58
CA GLU A 102 -17.57 2.23 -15.91
C GLU A 102 -16.64 1.63 -14.85
N MET A 103 -17.13 0.63 -14.12
CA MET A 103 -16.32 -0.11 -13.16
C MET A 103 -15.17 -0.83 -13.86
N ARG A 104 -15.47 -1.60 -14.92
CA ARG A 104 -14.47 -2.37 -15.67
C ARG A 104 -13.44 -1.48 -16.33
N SER A 105 -13.84 -0.37 -16.94
CA SER A 105 -12.90 0.56 -17.59
C SER A 105 -11.91 1.18 -16.60
N GLN A 106 -12.36 1.56 -15.40
CA GLN A 106 -11.44 2.06 -14.36
C GLN A 106 -10.46 0.99 -13.88
N MET A 107 -10.93 -0.24 -13.65
CA MET A 107 -10.07 -1.37 -13.27
C MET A 107 -9.09 -1.74 -14.38
N GLU A 108 -9.53 -1.70 -15.63
CA GLU A 108 -8.70 -1.96 -16.81
C GLU A 108 -7.51 -1.02 -16.83
N THR A 109 -7.73 0.30 -16.86
CA THR A 109 -6.66 1.28 -16.97
C THR A 109 -5.77 1.37 -15.73
N MET A 110 -6.33 1.26 -14.53
CA MET A 110 -5.58 1.56 -13.30
C MET A 110 -5.02 0.34 -12.58
N TYR A 111 -5.48 -0.87 -12.90
CA TYR A 111 -5.00 -2.10 -12.27
C TYR A 111 -4.44 -3.09 -13.31
N PHE A 112 -5.24 -3.50 -14.30
CA PHE A 112 -4.82 -4.52 -15.26
C PHE A 112 -3.73 -4.01 -16.21
N SER A 113 -3.84 -2.78 -16.70
CA SER A 113 -2.85 -2.19 -17.60
C SER A 113 -1.45 -2.06 -16.97
N PRO A 114 -1.27 -1.47 -15.76
CA PRO A 114 0.01 -1.51 -15.07
C PRO A 114 0.56 -2.93 -14.92
N LEU A 115 -0.29 -3.90 -14.57
CA LEU A 115 0.14 -5.29 -14.42
C LEU A 115 0.65 -5.90 -15.74
N ARG A 116 0.00 -5.63 -16.88
CA ARG A 116 0.48 -6.09 -18.19
C ARG A 116 1.84 -5.50 -18.54
N LEU A 117 2.02 -4.20 -18.32
CA LEU A 117 3.29 -3.52 -18.59
C LEU A 117 4.42 -3.99 -17.66
N ILE A 118 4.12 -4.19 -16.37
CA ILE A 118 5.05 -4.77 -15.40
C ILE A 118 5.49 -6.16 -15.85
N ARG A 119 4.55 -7.04 -16.22
CA ARG A 119 4.87 -8.39 -16.71
C ARG A 119 5.75 -8.38 -17.96
N ALA A 120 5.54 -7.41 -18.85
CA ALA A 120 6.34 -7.27 -20.06
C ALA A 120 7.77 -6.79 -19.75
N VAL A 121 7.96 -5.84 -18.83
CA VAL A 121 9.30 -5.25 -18.56
C VAL A 121 10.16 -6.12 -17.63
N LEU A 122 9.55 -6.87 -16.71
CA LEU A 122 10.26 -7.61 -15.66
C LEU A 122 11.31 -8.59 -16.18
N PRO A 123 11.09 -9.41 -17.22
CA PRO A 123 12.11 -10.31 -17.74
C PRO A 123 13.40 -9.58 -18.15
N HIS A 124 13.25 -8.40 -18.78
CA HIS A 124 14.36 -7.57 -19.23
C HIS A 124 15.11 -6.93 -18.07
N MET A 125 14.40 -6.35 -17.10
CA MET A 125 15.01 -5.80 -15.88
C MET A 125 15.73 -6.88 -15.06
N ARG A 126 15.13 -8.08 -14.98
CA ARG A 126 15.71 -9.23 -14.25
C ARG A 126 17.00 -9.72 -14.90
N GLN A 127 17.05 -9.77 -16.24
CA GLN A 127 18.27 -10.12 -16.97
C GLN A 127 19.40 -9.12 -16.70
N ARG A 128 19.08 -7.82 -16.63
CA ARG A 128 20.04 -6.75 -16.32
C ARG A 128 20.37 -6.62 -14.83
N ARG A 129 19.59 -7.27 -13.95
CA ARG A 129 19.62 -7.10 -12.49
C ARG A 129 19.53 -5.63 -12.06
N SER A 130 18.72 -4.86 -12.78
CA SER A 130 18.49 -3.44 -12.51
C SER A 130 17.18 -2.99 -13.14
N GLY A 131 16.43 -2.18 -12.42
CA GLY A 131 15.24 -1.51 -12.93
C GLY A 131 14.44 -0.83 -11.82
N VAL A 132 13.53 0.06 -12.19
CA VAL A 132 12.62 0.73 -11.28
C VAL A 132 11.21 0.70 -11.84
N ILE A 133 10.26 0.23 -11.06
CA ILE A 133 8.83 0.26 -11.39
C ILE A 133 8.15 1.27 -10.48
N VAL A 134 7.60 2.32 -11.06
CA VAL A 134 6.89 3.38 -10.35
C VAL A 134 5.41 3.27 -10.65
N ASN A 135 4.59 3.14 -9.61
CA ASN A 135 3.14 3.07 -9.73
C ASN A 135 2.52 4.33 -9.11
N MET A 136 1.81 5.11 -9.93
CA MET A 136 1.11 6.30 -9.47
C MET A 136 -0.20 5.89 -8.78
N SER A 137 -0.27 6.15 -7.47
CA SER A 137 -1.42 5.89 -6.61
C SER A 137 -2.04 7.19 -6.09
N SER A 138 -2.94 7.09 -5.13
CA SER A 138 -3.73 8.20 -4.61
C SER A 138 -4.01 8.00 -3.14
N GLY A 139 -4.11 9.09 -2.38
CA GLY A 139 -4.58 9.01 -0.99
C GLY A 139 -5.96 8.35 -0.87
N ALA A 140 -6.77 8.34 -1.94
CA ALA A 140 -8.06 7.64 -1.95
C ALA A 140 -7.94 6.12 -1.70
N SER A 141 -6.76 5.51 -1.93
CA SER A 141 -6.53 4.11 -1.58
C SER A 141 -6.36 3.85 -0.08
N LEU A 142 -6.24 4.91 0.74
CA LEU A 142 -5.92 4.80 2.18
C LEU A 142 -7.15 4.89 3.10
N ASP A 143 -7.99 5.91 2.93
CA ASP A 143 -9.09 6.24 3.86
C ASP A 143 -10.48 6.29 3.21
N GLY A 144 -10.56 6.14 1.88
CA GLY A 144 -11.82 6.16 1.13
C GLY A 144 -12.49 7.54 1.08
N ILE A 145 -13.04 7.89 -0.06
CA ILE A 145 -13.85 9.10 -0.25
C ILE A 145 -15.16 8.66 -0.92
N PRO A 146 -16.34 9.13 -0.46
CA PRO A 146 -17.59 8.87 -1.16
C PRO A 146 -17.47 9.16 -2.66
N THR A 147 -18.19 8.41 -3.49
CA THR A 147 -18.15 8.47 -4.96
C THR A 147 -16.87 7.98 -5.64
N MET A 148 -15.80 7.69 -4.91
CA MET A 148 -14.52 7.23 -5.47
C MET A 148 -14.28 5.73 -5.29
N GLY A 149 -15.31 4.94 -4.95
CA GLY A 149 -15.17 3.55 -4.51
C GLY A 149 -14.36 2.66 -5.48
N VAL A 150 -14.72 2.64 -6.76
CA VAL A 150 -13.98 1.83 -7.76
C VAL A 150 -12.58 2.37 -8.02
N TYR A 151 -12.42 3.70 -8.12
CA TYR A 151 -11.10 4.33 -8.27
C TYR A 151 -10.17 3.96 -7.11
N ALA A 152 -10.64 4.13 -5.88
CA ALA A 152 -9.94 3.78 -4.65
C ALA A 152 -9.59 2.28 -4.61
N GLY A 153 -10.55 1.42 -4.96
CA GLY A 153 -10.34 -0.03 -5.06
C GLY A 153 -9.26 -0.41 -6.08
N ALA A 154 -9.27 0.18 -7.27
CA ALA A 154 -8.25 -0.07 -8.29
C ALA A 154 -6.85 0.34 -7.81
N LYS A 155 -6.73 1.54 -7.19
CA LYS A 155 -5.45 2.03 -6.63
C LYS A 155 -4.99 1.21 -5.43
N ALA A 156 -5.87 0.84 -4.52
CA ALA A 156 -5.56 -0.04 -3.39
C ALA A 156 -5.10 -1.43 -3.86
N GLY A 157 -5.74 -1.98 -4.89
CA GLY A 157 -5.31 -3.21 -5.54
C GLY A 157 -3.91 -3.09 -6.14
N LEU A 158 -3.62 -1.99 -6.85
CA LEU A 158 -2.30 -1.71 -7.40
C LEU A 158 -1.25 -1.54 -6.29
N ASP A 159 -1.59 -0.90 -5.18
CA ASP A 159 -0.70 -0.73 -4.02
C ASP A 159 -0.37 -2.08 -3.38
N ALA A 160 -1.36 -2.94 -3.19
CA ALA A 160 -1.16 -4.30 -2.69
C ALA A 160 -0.26 -5.12 -3.63
N LEU A 161 -0.52 -5.06 -4.94
CA LEU A 161 0.29 -5.70 -5.96
C LEU A 161 1.75 -5.21 -5.91
N THR A 162 1.96 -3.90 -5.76
CA THR A 162 3.29 -3.30 -5.71
C THR A 162 4.08 -3.75 -4.48
N LYS A 163 3.43 -3.87 -3.32
CA LYS A 163 4.06 -4.37 -2.08
C LYS A 163 4.53 -5.82 -2.21
N ILE A 164 3.75 -6.67 -2.91
CA ILE A 164 4.11 -8.06 -3.19
C ILE A 164 5.28 -8.09 -4.18
N LEU A 165 5.13 -7.37 -5.30
CA LEU A 165 6.15 -7.27 -6.35
C LEU A 165 7.51 -6.85 -5.76
N ALA A 166 7.53 -5.86 -4.87
CA ALA A 166 8.74 -5.38 -4.20
C ALA A 166 9.54 -6.51 -3.53
N LYS A 167 8.86 -7.48 -2.93
CA LYS A 167 9.49 -8.63 -2.26
C LYS A 167 9.99 -9.65 -3.27
N GLU A 168 9.20 -9.92 -4.31
CA GLU A 168 9.54 -10.89 -5.37
C GLU A 168 10.76 -10.47 -6.19
N VAL A 169 10.91 -9.16 -6.45
CA VAL A 169 11.96 -8.65 -7.35
C VAL A 169 13.21 -8.13 -6.64
N ALA A 170 13.17 -8.01 -5.31
CA ALA A 170 14.32 -7.58 -4.51
C ALA A 170 15.60 -8.43 -4.76
N PRO A 171 15.54 -9.77 -4.89
CA PRO A 171 16.72 -10.59 -5.20
C PRO A 171 17.37 -10.27 -6.56
N PHE A 172 16.68 -9.53 -7.43
CA PHE A 172 17.17 -9.12 -8.76
C PHE A 172 17.61 -7.66 -8.80
N ASN A 173 17.69 -6.98 -7.65
CA ASN A 173 18.07 -5.56 -7.57
C ASN A 173 17.17 -4.65 -8.45
N ILE A 174 15.88 -5.00 -8.48
CA ILE A 174 14.83 -4.19 -9.09
C ILE A 174 14.09 -3.47 -7.95
N ARG A 175 13.84 -2.18 -8.14
CA ARG A 175 13.15 -1.34 -7.16
C ARG A 175 11.70 -1.13 -7.57
N THR A 176 10.85 -0.92 -6.59
CA THR A 176 9.45 -0.55 -6.79
C THR A 176 9.12 0.67 -5.93
N LEU A 177 8.38 1.62 -6.47
CA LEU A 177 7.96 2.82 -5.76
C LEU A 177 6.47 3.08 -5.98
N THR A 178 5.69 3.05 -4.89
CA THR A 178 4.30 3.51 -4.89
C THR A 178 4.26 4.99 -4.56
N VAL A 179 3.73 5.81 -5.45
CA VAL A 179 3.60 7.26 -5.25
C VAL A 179 2.18 7.58 -4.82
N ILE A 180 1.95 7.92 -3.55
CA ILE A 180 0.61 8.25 -3.06
C ILE A 180 0.40 9.77 -3.16
N LEU A 181 -0.48 10.18 -4.05
CA LEU A 181 -0.74 11.59 -4.32
C LEU A 181 -1.95 12.11 -3.54
N GLY A 182 -1.79 13.30 -2.96
CA GLY A 182 -2.87 14.13 -2.46
C GLY A 182 -3.50 14.99 -3.55
N THR A 183 -4.01 16.17 -3.19
CA THR A 183 -4.60 17.10 -4.16
C THR A 183 -3.57 18.01 -4.83
N PHE A 184 -3.58 18.09 -6.16
CA PHE A 184 -2.60 18.86 -6.94
C PHE A 184 -3.24 19.68 -8.05
N ASN A 185 -2.54 20.73 -8.49
CA ASN A 185 -2.90 21.63 -9.60
C ASN A 185 -2.81 20.96 -10.99
N THR A 186 -3.56 19.88 -11.16
CA THR A 186 -3.75 19.18 -12.44
C THR A 186 -5.07 19.61 -13.08
N ASN A 187 -5.25 19.31 -14.37
CA ASN A 187 -6.52 19.54 -15.07
C ASN A 187 -7.59 18.48 -14.75
N MET A 188 -7.35 17.60 -13.76
CA MET A 188 -8.29 16.57 -13.33
C MET A 188 -9.68 17.13 -12.98
N PRO A 189 -9.83 18.30 -12.30
CA PRO A 189 -11.15 18.89 -12.03
C PRO A 189 -11.93 19.25 -13.31
N ASN A 190 -11.25 19.58 -14.41
CA ASN A 190 -11.89 19.83 -15.72
C ASN A 190 -12.05 18.55 -16.56
N SER A 191 -11.54 17.42 -16.07
CA SER A 191 -11.68 16.09 -16.67
C SER A 191 -12.51 15.16 -15.77
N VAL A 192 -13.34 15.74 -14.88
CA VAL A 192 -14.25 15.01 -14.00
C VAL A 192 -15.25 14.27 -14.87
N VAL A 193 -15.20 12.95 -14.80
CA VAL A 193 -16.21 12.07 -15.41
C VAL A 193 -17.18 11.68 -14.31
N LEU A 194 -18.44 12.08 -14.44
CA LEU A 194 -19.50 11.56 -13.59
C LEU A 194 -20.00 10.23 -14.12
N GLY A 195 -20.50 9.40 -13.21
CA GLY A 195 -21.23 8.18 -13.59
C GLY A 195 -22.41 8.50 -14.51
N LYS A 196 -22.70 7.60 -15.44
CA LYS A 196 -23.82 7.66 -16.38
C LYS A 196 -25.17 7.62 -15.67
N THR A 197 -25.25 6.91 -14.54
CA THR A 197 -26.47 6.79 -13.74
C THR A 197 -26.63 8.02 -12.85
N PRO A 198 -27.77 8.74 -12.91
CA PRO A 198 -28.03 9.86 -12.03
C PRO A 198 -28.01 9.47 -10.55
N LEU A 199 -27.69 10.44 -9.69
CA LEU A 199 -27.75 10.26 -8.25
C LEU A 199 -29.22 10.04 -7.81
N PRO A 200 -29.54 8.95 -7.06
CA PRO A 200 -30.88 8.72 -6.54
C PRO A 200 -31.30 9.81 -5.54
N GLU A 201 -32.59 10.11 -5.48
CA GLU A 201 -33.13 11.17 -4.59
C GLU A 201 -32.81 10.92 -3.12
N ASP A 202 -32.64 9.66 -2.70
CA ASP A 202 -32.26 9.27 -1.34
C ASP A 202 -30.91 9.83 -0.89
N TYR A 203 -30.03 10.20 -1.83
CA TYR A 203 -28.73 10.83 -1.51
C TYR A 203 -28.82 12.34 -1.31
N LYS A 204 -29.97 12.97 -1.54
CA LYS A 204 -30.12 14.41 -1.39
C LYS A 204 -29.90 14.86 0.05
N GLY A 205 -29.07 15.89 0.23
CA GLY A 205 -28.64 16.41 1.52
C GLY A 205 -27.59 15.55 2.23
N THR A 206 -27.22 14.38 1.69
CA THR A 206 -26.20 13.52 2.28
C THR A 206 -24.78 14.05 2.02
N PHE A 207 -23.83 13.55 2.79
CA PHE A 207 -22.41 13.83 2.56
C PHE A 207 -21.94 13.37 1.17
N THR A 208 -22.53 12.30 0.62
CA THR A 208 -22.22 11.81 -0.74
C THR A 208 -22.58 12.84 -1.81
N GLU A 209 -23.77 13.45 -1.75
CA GLU A 209 -24.17 14.52 -2.68
C GLU A 209 -23.24 15.73 -2.55
N GLN A 210 -22.89 16.12 -1.33
CA GLN A 210 -21.97 17.24 -1.08
C GLN A 210 -20.60 16.99 -1.71
N VAL A 211 -20.04 15.79 -1.55
CA VAL A 211 -18.75 15.40 -2.15
C VAL A 211 -18.85 15.42 -3.67
N GLN A 212 -19.89 14.83 -4.25
CA GLN A 212 -20.10 14.84 -5.70
C GLN A 212 -20.22 16.28 -6.24
N GLY A 213 -21.00 17.13 -5.56
CA GLY A 213 -21.16 18.54 -5.89
C GLY A 213 -19.84 19.32 -5.81
N LEU A 214 -19.01 19.07 -4.80
CA LEU A 214 -17.68 19.69 -4.67
C LEU A 214 -16.76 19.29 -5.83
N LEU A 215 -16.74 18.01 -6.19
CA LEU A 215 -15.95 17.49 -7.31
C LEU A 215 -16.37 18.10 -8.65
N VAL A 216 -17.68 18.18 -8.91
CA VAL A 216 -18.24 18.78 -10.15
C VAL A 216 -18.03 20.29 -10.20
N SER A 217 -18.15 20.97 -9.07
CA SER A 217 -18.04 22.42 -9.02
C SER A 217 -16.64 22.94 -9.35
N GLY A 218 -15.62 22.08 -9.35
CA GLY A 218 -14.22 22.46 -9.53
C GLY A 218 -13.68 23.35 -8.41
N LYS A 219 -14.43 23.53 -7.31
CA LYS A 219 -14.05 24.41 -6.18
C LYS A 219 -13.04 23.78 -5.23
N ILE A 220 -12.62 22.53 -5.48
CA ILE A 220 -11.49 21.93 -4.77
C ILE A 220 -10.25 22.75 -5.13
N LYS A 221 -9.80 23.60 -4.20
CA LYS A 221 -8.56 24.35 -4.36
C LYS A 221 -7.39 23.38 -4.16
N PRO A 222 -6.66 23.02 -5.22
CA PRO A 222 -5.49 22.18 -5.05
C PRO A 222 -4.45 22.93 -4.20
N ASN A 223 -3.89 22.24 -3.22
CA ASN A 223 -2.82 22.78 -2.38
C ASN A 223 -1.42 22.29 -2.82
N GLY A 224 -1.35 21.25 -3.65
CA GLY A 224 -0.11 20.72 -4.21
C GLY A 224 0.29 21.34 -5.56
N ASP A 225 1.60 21.48 -5.74
CA ASP A 225 2.26 21.83 -7.01
C ASP A 225 2.77 20.54 -7.68
N LYS A 226 2.14 20.14 -8.80
CA LYS A 226 2.47 18.92 -9.52
C LYS A 226 3.90 18.92 -10.04
N ASP A 227 4.44 20.08 -10.42
CA ASP A 227 5.76 20.19 -11.03
C ASP A 227 6.85 20.01 -9.98
N LYS A 228 6.63 20.53 -8.77
CA LYS A 228 7.48 20.22 -7.60
C LYS A 228 7.39 18.75 -7.21
N ALA A 229 6.18 18.18 -7.18
CA ALA A 229 5.99 16.77 -6.82
C ALA A 229 6.66 15.82 -7.82
N MET A 230 6.50 16.05 -9.14
CA MET A 230 7.13 15.20 -10.15
C MET A 230 8.64 15.39 -10.21
N LYS A 231 9.16 16.58 -9.90
CA LYS A 231 10.60 16.77 -9.69
C LYS A 231 11.12 15.95 -8.51
N ALA A 232 10.41 15.94 -7.37
CA ALA A 232 10.79 15.14 -6.21
C ALA A 232 10.74 13.63 -6.52
N LEU A 233 9.68 13.16 -7.19
CA LEU A 233 9.58 11.77 -7.66
C LEU A 233 10.76 11.38 -8.56
N TYR A 234 11.04 12.20 -9.57
CA TYR A 234 12.18 12.03 -10.46
C TYR A 234 13.49 11.87 -9.65
N GLN A 235 13.71 12.79 -8.70
CA GLN A 235 14.91 12.83 -7.86
C GLN A 235 15.06 11.59 -6.97
N VAL A 236 13.97 11.09 -6.36
CA VAL A 236 13.97 9.83 -5.59
C VAL A 236 14.31 8.62 -6.45
N VAL A 237 13.77 8.57 -7.68
CA VAL A 237 14.08 7.46 -8.59
C VAL A 237 15.52 7.53 -9.09
N ALA A 238 16.03 8.73 -9.41
CA ALA A 238 17.38 8.93 -9.90
C ALA A 238 18.47 8.90 -8.80
N GLY A 239 18.10 9.04 -7.53
CA GLY A 239 19.04 9.08 -6.40
C GLY A 239 19.82 10.39 -6.33
N GLU A 240 19.17 11.51 -6.62
CA GLU A 240 19.80 12.84 -6.64
C GLU A 240 18.93 13.90 -5.98
N GLY A 241 19.52 15.04 -5.60
CA GLY A 241 18.78 16.15 -5.00
C GLY A 241 18.05 15.70 -3.72
N VAL A 242 16.73 15.90 -3.64
CA VAL A 242 15.96 15.46 -2.46
C VAL A 242 15.84 13.94 -2.35
N GLY A 243 16.22 13.20 -3.39
CA GLY A 243 16.16 11.74 -3.43
C GLY A 243 17.46 11.04 -3.04
N GLU A 244 18.55 11.78 -2.80
CA GLU A 244 19.82 11.21 -2.38
C GLU A 244 19.66 10.47 -1.03
N GLY A 245 20.01 9.18 -0.99
CA GLY A 245 19.83 8.32 0.19
C GLY A 245 18.42 7.75 0.38
N HIS A 246 17.48 8.08 -0.52
CA HIS A 246 16.09 7.63 -0.48
C HIS A 246 15.74 6.64 -1.61
N GLU A 247 16.74 6.06 -2.27
CA GLU A 247 16.52 5.15 -3.40
C GLU A 247 15.82 3.84 -2.98
N ALA A 248 15.92 3.47 -1.70
CA ALA A 248 15.32 2.27 -1.12
C ALA A 248 13.85 2.48 -0.68
N GLU A 249 13.34 3.71 -0.76
CA GLU A 249 11.94 3.99 -0.41
C GLU A 249 10.99 3.19 -1.30
N LYS A 250 9.95 2.63 -0.68
CA LYS A 250 8.91 1.85 -1.37
C LYS A 250 7.60 2.62 -1.50
N LEU A 251 7.46 3.69 -0.72
CA LEU A 251 6.26 4.50 -0.63
C LEU A 251 6.67 5.97 -0.60
N LEU A 252 6.10 6.78 -1.48
CA LEU A 252 6.35 8.22 -1.55
C LEU A 252 5.02 8.99 -1.51
N PRO A 253 4.54 9.38 -0.31
CA PRO A 253 3.42 10.28 -0.17
C PRO A 253 3.81 11.69 -0.58
N LEU A 254 3.06 12.32 -1.48
CA LEU A 254 3.29 13.69 -1.93
C LEU A 254 1.99 14.50 -1.85
N GLY A 255 2.08 15.71 -1.31
CA GLY A 255 0.95 16.61 -1.10
C GLY A 255 0.86 17.04 0.36
N SER A 256 0.55 18.31 0.62
CA SER A 256 0.46 18.83 2.00
C SER A 256 -0.69 18.20 2.80
N ASP A 257 -1.69 17.67 2.12
CA ASP A 257 -2.81 16.91 2.68
C ASP A 257 -2.44 15.47 3.04
N MET A 258 -1.32 14.93 2.53
CA MET A 258 -0.99 13.51 2.75
C MET A 258 -0.54 13.21 4.19
N THR A 259 0.19 14.12 4.84
CA THR A 259 0.63 13.93 6.24
C THR A 259 -0.54 13.76 7.20
N PRO A 260 -1.52 14.70 7.29
CA PRO A 260 -2.66 14.51 8.20
C PRO A 260 -3.52 13.31 7.81
N ARG A 261 -3.63 13.00 6.51
CA ARG A 261 -4.37 11.83 6.01
C ARG A 261 -3.76 10.52 6.47
N LEU A 262 -2.45 10.36 6.30
CA LEU A 262 -1.71 9.18 6.77
C LEU A 262 -1.81 9.01 8.28
N LYS A 263 -1.71 10.11 9.04
CA LYS A 263 -1.90 10.07 10.48
C LYS A 263 -3.32 9.61 10.84
N GLY A 264 -4.35 10.12 10.17
CA GLY A 264 -5.73 9.67 10.38
C GLY A 264 -5.92 8.17 10.11
N VAL A 265 -5.30 7.63 9.05
CA VAL A 265 -5.33 6.19 8.75
C VAL A 265 -4.61 5.39 9.83
N GLN A 266 -3.45 5.87 10.29
CA GLN A 266 -2.70 5.24 11.37
C GLN A 266 -3.52 5.23 12.67
N ASP A 267 -4.16 6.35 13.01
CA ASP A 267 -4.99 6.48 14.21
C ASP A 267 -6.23 5.56 14.11
N TYR A 268 -6.89 5.51 12.95
CA TYR A 268 -8.04 4.63 12.70
C TYR A 268 -7.69 3.14 12.86
N LEU A 269 -6.60 2.70 12.22
CA LEU A 269 -6.14 1.31 12.34
C LEU A 269 -5.58 1.02 13.73
N GLY A 270 -4.93 1.99 14.36
CA GLY A 270 -4.43 1.90 15.73
C GLY A 270 -5.55 1.73 16.74
N HIS A 271 -6.68 2.43 16.55
CA HIS A 271 -7.86 2.27 17.40
C HIS A 271 -8.42 0.85 17.36
N ALA A 272 -8.34 0.14 16.22
CA ALA A 272 -8.75 -1.25 16.14
C ALA A 272 -7.91 -2.20 17.01
N LEU A 273 -6.72 -1.77 17.45
CA LEU A 273 -5.86 -2.52 18.36
C LEU A 273 -6.12 -2.18 19.84
N GLU A 274 -6.92 -1.15 20.13
CA GLU A 274 -7.20 -0.75 21.51
C GLU A 274 -8.13 -1.77 22.19
N PRO A 275 -7.73 -2.36 23.33
CA PRO A 275 -8.61 -3.22 24.08
C PRO A 275 -9.78 -2.42 24.65
N VAL A 276 -10.98 -3.02 24.64
CA VAL A 276 -12.16 -2.45 25.30
C VAL A 276 -11.82 -2.18 26.77
N LYS A 277 -11.94 -0.93 27.24
CA LYS A 277 -11.54 -0.57 28.61
C LYS A 277 -12.59 -0.96 29.64
N GLY A 278 -12.15 -1.40 30.81
CA GLY A 278 -12.99 -1.67 31.98
C GLY A 278 -13.89 -2.92 31.87
N SER A 279 -13.58 -3.86 30.97
CA SER A 279 -14.32 -5.12 30.88
C SER A 279 -14.12 -5.97 32.14
N ARG A 280 -15.15 -6.71 32.56
CA ARG A 280 -15.05 -7.64 33.70
C ARG A 280 -14.04 -8.76 33.43
N VAL A 281 -13.98 -9.23 32.18
CA VAL A 281 -13.12 -10.33 31.75
C VAL A 281 -12.43 -9.95 30.44
N TYR A 282 -11.15 -10.25 30.38
CA TYR A 282 -10.34 -10.24 29.16
C TYR A 282 -9.88 -11.65 28.88
N TYR A 283 -10.12 -12.14 27.66
CA TYR A 283 -9.86 -13.52 27.29
C TYR A 283 -8.89 -13.57 26.11
N MET A 284 -7.73 -14.20 26.34
CA MET A 284 -6.71 -14.46 25.33
C MET A 284 -6.68 -15.96 25.06
N HIS A 285 -6.81 -16.37 23.81
CA HIS A 285 -6.74 -17.78 23.43
C HIS A 285 -5.68 -18.01 22.36
N GLY A 286 -4.62 -18.74 22.71
CA GLY A 286 -3.48 -18.97 21.82
C GLY A 286 -2.87 -17.65 21.32
N VAL A 287 -2.88 -16.60 22.13
CA VAL A 287 -2.34 -15.29 21.70
C VAL A 287 -0.85 -15.21 21.98
N LEU A 288 -0.42 -15.70 23.14
CA LEU A 288 0.93 -15.45 23.65
C LEU A 288 1.90 -16.59 23.32
N HIS A 289 1.41 -17.79 22.96
CA HIS A 289 2.25 -18.94 22.60
C HIS A 289 3.20 -18.69 21.42
N ASP A 290 2.74 -18.02 20.36
CA ASP A 290 3.53 -17.80 19.14
C ASP A 290 4.67 -16.77 19.32
N TRP A 291 4.72 -16.08 20.45
CA TRP A 291 5.64 -14.97 20.69
C TRP A 291 6.71 -15.30 21.71
N SER A 292 7.90 -14.74 21.51
CA SER A 292 8.90 -14.64 22.58
C SER A 292 8.43 -13.70 23.70
N ASP A 293 9.17 -13.62 24.80
CA ASP A 293 8.76 -12.82 25.94
C ASP A 293 8.65 -11.32 25.63
N GLU A 294 9.48 -10.77 24.74
CA GLU A 294 9.44 -9.33 24.44
C GLU A 294 8.11 -8.89 23.77
N PRO A 295 7.63 -9.52 22.67
CA PRO A 295 6.32 -9.20 22.13
C PRO A 295 5.17 -9.58 23.06
N ALA A 296 5.29 -10.70 23.81
CA ALA A 296 4.27 -11.11 24.76
C ALA A 296 4.04 -10.07 25.86
N ARG A 297 5.12 -9.47 26.38
CA ARG A 297 5.06 -8.36 27.34
C ARG A 297 4.33 -7.13 26.80
N LYS A 298 4.55 -6.78 25.53
CA LYS A 298 3.84 -5.65 24.89
C LYS A 298 2.34 -5.89 24.81
N ILE A 299 1.92 -7.11 24.46
CA ILE A 299 0.51 -7.51 24.41
C ILE A 299 -0.12 -7.45 25.81
N LEU A 300 0.57 -8.00 26.81
CA LEU A 300 0.14 -7.98 28.21
C LEU A 300 0.06 -6.53 28.74
N ALA A 301 1.02 -5.67 28.43
CA ALA A 301 1.00 -4.27 28.82
C ALA A 301 -0.23 -3.53 28.26
N MET A 302 -0.54 -3.71 26.97
CA MET A 302 -1.74 -3.14 26.36
C MET A 302 -3.01 -3.60 27.07
N GLN A 303 -3.06 -4.88 27.44
CA GLN A 303 -4.21 -5.43 28.14
C GLN A 303 -4.34 -4.87 29.56
N ARG A 304 -3.23 -4.75 30.29
CA ARG A 304 -3.18 -4.18 31.64
C ARG A 304 -3.75 -2.78 31.64
N ASP A 305 -3.33 -1.94 30.69
CA ASP A 305 -3.72 -0.54 30.62
C ASP A 305 -5.22 -0.34 30.35
N ALA A 306 -5.92 -1.38 29.84
CA ALA A 306 -7.37 -1.40 29.69
C ALA A 306 -8.13 -1.98 30.90
N MET A 307 -7.47 -2.76 31.75
CA MET A 307 -8.09 -3.43 32.89
C MET A 307 -8.34 -2.50 34.08
N THR A 308 -9.41 -2.75 34.82
CA THR A 308 -9.72 -2.06 36.08
C THR A 308 -9.22 -2.88 37.28
N PRO A 309 -8.30 -2.36 38.11
CA PRO A 309 -7.81 -3.06 39.30
C PRO A 309 -8.95 -3.48 40.25
N GLY A 310 -8.92 -4.71 40.74
CA GLY A 310 -9.95 -5.27 41.63
C GLY A 310 -11.30 -5.58 40.98
N TYR A 311 -11.44 -5.36 39.66
CA TYR A 311 -12.66 -5.66 38.91
C TYR A 311 -12.41 -6.56 37.71
N SER A 312 -11.37 -6.27 36.91
CA SER A 312 -11.07 -7.02 35.69
C SER A 312 -10.25 -8.28 35.99
N THR A 313 -10.60 -9.38 35.33
CA THR A 313 -9.86 -10.64 35.34
C THR A 313 -9.32 -10.93 33.94
N LEU A 314 -8.06 -11.36 33.83
CA LEU A 314 -7.43 -11.87 32.62
C LEU A 314 -7.48 -13.39 32.61
N LEU A 315 -8.00 -13.97 31.53
CA LEU A 315 -8.04 -15.40 31.27
C LEU A 315 -7.18 -15.71 30.06
N ILE A 316 -6.07 -16.42 30.26
CA ILE A 316 -5.19 -16.87 29.18
C ILE A 316 -5.40 -18.35 28.99
N HIS A 317 -6.10 -18.71 27.91
CA HIS A 317 -6.26 -20.09 27.48
C HIS A 317 -5.12 -20.43 26.51
N ASP A 318 -4.15 -21.20 26.98
CA ASP A 318 -2.98 -21.50 26.19
C ASP A 318 -2.34 -22.86 26.54
N HIS A 319 -1.29 -23.22 25.81
CA HIS A 319 -0.45 -24.37 26.09
C HIS A 319 0.37 -24.11 27.36
N ILE A 320 0.24 -25.02 28.33
CA ILE A 320 0.94 -24.90 29.60
C ILE A 320 1.68 -26.20 29.87
N ALA A 321 3.00 -26.18 29.64
CA ALA A 321 3.82 -27.34 29.87
C ALA A 321 3.90 -27.67 31.39
N PRO A 322 3.55 -28.89 31.82
CA PRO A 322 3.67 -29.28 33.21
C PRO A 322 5.14 -29.45 33.61
N ARG A 323 5.46 -29.21 34.90
CA ARG A 323 6.83 -29.32 35.42
C ARG A 323 7.39 -30.76 35.44
N ALA A 324 6.54 -31.78 35.38
CA ALA A 324 6.95 -33.18 35.31
C ALA A 324 5.88 -34.04 34.59
N LEU A 325 6.32 -35.09 33.87
CA LEU A 325 5.49 -36.08 33.15
C LEU A 325 4.47 -35.43 32.19
N ALA A 326 4.96 -34.81 31.12
CA ALA A 326 4.12 -34.23 30.07
C ALA A 326 3.32 -35.30 29.31
N HIS A 327 2.09 -34.96 28.93
CA HIS A 327 1.28 -35.79 28.05
C HIS A 327 1.98 -35.92 26.68
N PRO A 328 1.96 -37.09 26.01
CA PRO A 328 2.64 -37.27 24.73
C PRO A 328 2.29 -36.23 23.67
N HIS A 329 1.06 -35.70 23.67
CA HIS A 329 0.66 -34.60 22.79
C HIS A 329 1.37 -33.28 23.10
N THR A 330 1.60 -32.96 24.39
CA THR A 330 2.41 -31.78 24.79
C THR A 330 3.83 -31.93 24.26
N THR A 331 4.43 -33.11 24.41
CA THR A 331 5.78 -33.39 23.90
C THR A 331 5.85 -33.32 22.38
N ALA A 332 4.85 -33.87 21.66
CA ALA A 332 4.80 -33.81 20.20
C ALA A 332 4.61 -32.38 19.67
N TYR A 333 3.82 -31.57 20.37
CA TYR A 333 3.60 -30.17 20.02
C TYR A 333 4.85 -29.32 20.28
N ASP A 334 5.50 -29.48 21.43
CA ASP A 334 6.76 -28.80 21.76
C ASP A 334 7.87 -29.14 20.75
N LEU A 335 7.98 -30.40 20.33
CA LEU A 335 8.88 -30.80 19.23
C LEU A 335 8.51 -30.12 17.90
N THR A 336 7.21 -29.98 17.61
CA THR A 336 6.76 -29.27 16.41
C THR A 336 7.15 -27.80 16.46
N MET A 337 6.99 -27.15 17.62
CA MET A 337 7.37 -25.75 17.81
C MET A 337 8.88 -25.54 17.69
N MET A 338 9.68 -26.43 18.28
CA MET A 338 11.14 -26.38 18.16
C MET A 338 11.61 -26.56 16.70
N VAL A 339 10.99 -27.48 15.96
CA VAL A 339 11.42 -27.82 14.59
C VAL A 339 10.91 -26.81 13.55
N MET A 340 9.67 -26.35 13.67
CA MET A 340 9.01 -25.53 12.64
C MET A 340 9.14 -24.03 12.88
N VAL A 341 9.19 -23.58 14.13
CA VAL A 341 9.17 -22.14 14.48
C VAL A 341 10.31 -21.72 15.43
N ALA A 342 11.24 -22.63 15.74
CA ALA A 342 12.36 -22.40 16.67
C ALA A 342 11.92 -21.87 18.06
N GLY A 343 10.72 -22.26 18.50
CA GLY A 343 10.14 -21.89 19.79
C GLY A 343 10.21 -23.02 20.81
N THR A 344 10.02 -22.70 22.10
CA THR A 344 9.88 -23.66 23.20
C THR A 344 8.62 -23.37 23.98
N GLU A 345 7.89 -24.41 24.40
CA GLU A 345 6.67 -24.24 25.17
C GLU A 345 6.94 -23.68 26.58
N ARG A 346 6.05 -22.79 27.03
CA ARG A 346 6.18 -22.18 28.36
C ARG A 346 5.71 -23.15 29.43
N THR A 347 6.59 -23.40 30.40
CA THR A 347 6.20 -24.07 31.64
C THR A 347 5.34 -23.14 32.49
N GLU A 348 4.66 -23.69 33.48
CA GLU A 348 3.97 -22.93 34.51
C GLU A 348 4.83 -21.82 35.13
N ALA A 349 6.09 -22.11 35.44
CA ALA A 349 7.01 -21.13 36.01
C ALA A 349 7.32 -19.98 35.03
N HIS A 350 7.44 -20.29 33.73
CA HIS A 350 7.67 -19.28 32.70
C HIS A 350 6.44 -18.38 32.56
N TRP A 351 5.23 -18.93 32.60
CA TRP A 351 3.99 -18.16 32.58
C TRP A 351 3.84 -17.23 33.80
N GLU A 352 4.10 -17.74 34.99
CA GLU A 352 4.07 -16.95 36.23
C GLU A 352 5.09 -15.80 36.22
N GLU A 353 6.29 -16.03 35.71
CA GLU A 353 7.33 -15.00 35.57
C GLU A 353 6.92 -13.94 34.55
N LEU A 354 6.45 -14.35 33.37
CA LEU A 354 6.00 -13.44 32.32
C LEU A 354 4.87 -12.54 32.82
N LEU A 355 3.84 -13.11 33.45
CA LEU A 355 2.70 -12.35 33.96
C LEU A 355 3.11 -11.38 35.08
N ARG A 356 3.89 -11.85 36.04
CA ARG A 356 4.40 -11.02 37.13
C ARG A 356 5.24 -9.86 36.63
N SER A 357 6.03 -10.08 35.57
CA SER A 357 6.86 -9.04 34.98
C SER A 357 6.06 -7.88 34.36
N GLU A 358 4.78 -8.10 34.06
CA GLU A 358 3.86 -7.08 33.54
C GLU A 358 2.81 -6.63 34.56
N GLY A 359 3.03 -6.89 35.86
CA GLY A 359 2.15 -6.41 36.92
C GLY A 359 0.88 -7.24 37.09
N TYR A 360 0.90 -8.51 36.69
CA TYR A 360 -0.18 -9.46 36.95
C TYR A 360 0.15 -10.39 38.11
N LYS A 361 -0.89 -10.80 38.82
CA LYS A 361 -0.86 -11.88 39.81
C LYS A 361 -1.69 -13.04 39.30
N VAL A 362 -1.07 -14.22 39.16
CA VAL A 362 -1.81 -15.45 38.87
C VAL A 362 -2.69 -15.81 40.07
N VAL A 363 -3.99 -15.92 39.83
CA VAL A 363 -5.00 -16.33 40.82
C VAL A 363 -5.13 -17.84 40.82
N LYS A 364 -5.27 -18.43 39.63
CA LYS A 364 -5.50 -19.87 39.49
C LYS A 364 -5.09 -20.36 38.10
N ILE A 365 -4.58 -21.59 38.03
CA ILE A 365 -4.36 -22.27 36.76
C ILE A 365 -5.29 -23.48 36.71
N TRP A 366 -6.21 -23.47 35.75
CA TRP A 366 -7.20 -24.51 35.51
C TRP A 366 -6.64 -25.49 34.48
N ARG A 367 -6.59 -26.78 34.81
CA ARG A 367 -6.10 -27.84 33.93
C ARG A 367 -6.97 -29.07 33.97
N SER A 368 -6.96 -29.82 32.87
CA SER A 368 -7.42 -31.20 32.81
C SER A 368 -6.21 -32.13 32.61
N PRO A 369 -6.10 -33.26 33.33
CA PRO A 369 -5.01 -34.22 33.14
C PRO A 369 -4.91 -34.80 31.71
N LEU A 370 -5.99 -34.68 30.93
CA LEU A 370 -6.08 -35.17 29.55
C LEU A 370 -5.90 -34.07 28.50
N ALA A 371 -5.73 -32.81 28.91
CA ALA A 371 -5.64 -31.67 28.01
C ALA A 371 -4.22 -31.09 27.96
N VAL A 372 -3.80 -30.68 26.76
CA VAL A 372 -2.53 -29.99 26.53
C VAL A 372 -2.63 -28.50 26.88
N GLN A 373 -3.84 -27.94 26.77
CA GLN A 373 -4.14 -26.54 27.07
C GLN A 373 -4.74 -26.40 28.47
N GLY A 374 -4.51 -25.24 29.08
CA GLY A 374 -5.10 -24.84 30.34
C GLY A 374 -5.46 -23.36 30.35
N ILE A 375 -6.20 -22.93 31.37
CA ILE A 375 -6.59 -21.53 31.53
C ILE A 375 -5.85 -20.95 32.73
N ILE A 376 -5.05 -19.92 32.50
CA ILE A 376 -4.45 -19.10 33.55
C ILE A 376 -5.40 -17.95 33.83
N GLU A 377 -5.89 -17.89 35.06
CA GLU A 377 -6.64 -16.78 35.61
C GLU A 377 -5.67 -15.86 36.35
N ALA A 378 -5.62 -14.59 35.93
CA ALA A 378 -4.74 -13.58 36.50
C ALA A 378 -5.49 -12.26 36.72
N GLU A 379 -5.04 -11.48 37.69
CA GLU A 379 -5.56 -10.15 38.01
C GLU A 379 -4.41 -9.15 38.06
N LEU A 380 -4.72 -7.86 38.08
CA LEU A 380 -3.71 -6.83 38.31
C LEU A 380 -3.18 -6.94 39.75
N ALA A 381 -1.86 -6.90 39.90
CA ALA A 381 -1.15 -7.08 41.17
C ALA A 381 -1.25 -5.87 42.11
#